data_AF-A0A4U0YHG8-F1
#
_entry.id   AF-A0A4U0YHG8-F1
#
_cell.length_a   1.000
_cell.length_b   1.000
_cell.length_c   1.000
_cell.angle_alpha   90.00
_cell.angle_beta   90.00
_cell.angle_gamma   90.00
#
_symmetry.space_group_name_H-M   'P 1'
#
loop_
_entity.id
_entity.type
_entity.pdbx_description
1 polymer ?
#
loop_
_entity_poly.entity_id
_entity_poly.type
_entity_poly.pdbx_seq_one_letter_code
_entity_poly.pdbx_strand_id
1 'polypeptide(L)'
;MAARNRYVRFLAKQGSSAKVTRPGKPTGSSSKRKISLSYTGIVANISQVLMLVVVVYGYIYTVRPVFQKELVSEDLARLQIEQRKIQQQMDKQTETLAAGEARNKELAEQRSAIEAQVATLNQKVVDAEKLALDATRRAGQATAEAKTAESALSALQTQHYGLKLESLLGDVALPSGVVQFLSRSRSIYTLKVFEEAEANSIAQKLKSLELQPVDLAKTTLSQLKAEATTQARAPSAAVDALLARNYQEGLAKHADELICPTQAYADWQLAFQSAMQASEGNIQSCVREYWADRTTQEDWTPSDVRSLQKSDFWNEQERFYRVDCEVSYSYILNTAFRHAWEKADEPCDERRMLVNDIVMDAPIELKLKPMTVAAPPTTQDITQLFQNRNRKQAEVEL
;
A
#
# COMPACT_ATOMS: atom_id res chain seq x y z
N MET A 1 -7.42 13.58 -37.64
CA MET A 1 -8.68 14.01 -38.30
C MET A 1 -9.28 15.09 -37.41
N ALA A 2 -9.54 16.35 -37.78
CA ALA A 2 -9.59 17.02 -39.06
C ALA A 2 -8.93 18.41 -38.93
N ALA A 3 -8.17 18.79 -39.95
CA ALA A 3 -7.59 20.12 -40.12
C ALA A 3 -8.31 20.83 -41.28
N ARG A 4 -8.67 22.11 -41.10
CA ARG A 4 -9.06 23.06 -42.15
C ARG A 4 -8.42 24.39 -41.75
N ASN A 5 -7.30 24.87 -42.31
CA ASN A 5 -7.01 25.33 -43.69
C ASN A 5 -8.15 26.18 -44.26
N ARG A 6 -7.97 27.40 -44.80
CA ARG A 6 -6.83 28.27 -45.15
C ARG A 6 -7.41 29.66 -45.45
N TYR A 7 -6.74 30.72 -45.01
CA TYR A 7 -6.67 31.98 -45.77
C TYR A 7 -5.41 31.92 -46.64
N VAL A 8 -5.44 32.44 -47.87
CA VAL A 8 -4.27 32.97 -48.63
C VAL A 8 -4.66 33.39 -50.07
N ARG A 9 -4.30 34.65 -50.42
CA ARG A 9 -3.83 35.21 -51.73
C ARG A 9 -4.76 35.20 -52.96
N PHE A 10 -4.63 36.03 -53.99
CA PHE A 10 -4.00 37.33 -54.35
C PHE A 10 -4.27 37.51 -55.88
N LEU A 11 -4.16 38.74 -56.40
CA LEU A 11 -3.97 39.16 -57.81
C LEU A 11 -5.15 39.21 -58.82
N ALA A 12 -5.58 40.45 -59.08
CA ALA A 12 -5.42 41.22 -60.33
C ALA A 12 -5.60 40.55 -61.71
N LYS A 13 -6.54 41.12 -62.51
CA LYS A 13 -6.50 41.27 -63.98
C LYS A 13 -7.55 42.33 -64.39
N GLN A 14 -7.15 43.53 -64.85
CA GLN A 14 -7.19 44.01 -66.26
C GLN A 14 -8.50 43.67 -67.00
N GLY A 15 -9.22 44.56 -67.70
CA GLY A 15 -8.94 45.88 -68.28
C GLY A 15 -9.63 45.95 -69.66
N SER A 16 -10.15 47.12 -70.08
CA SER A 16 -10.55 47.53 -71.46
C SER A 16 -11.47 48.77 -71.32
N SER A 17 -11.40 49.87 -72.07
CA SER A 17 -10.61 50.29 -73.24
C SER A 17 -10.59 51.82 -73.34
N ALA A 18 -9.57 52.32 -74.07
CA ALA A 18 -9.31 53.72 -74.40
C ALA A 18 -9.82 54.12 -75.80
N LYS A 19 -9.92 55.43 -76.07
CA LYS A 19 -9.58 56.19 -77.32
C LYS A 19 -9.96 57.68 -77.12
N VAL A 20 -9.10 58.70 -77.14
CA VAL A 20 -8.15 59.28 -78.14
C VAL A 20 -8.81 60.24 -79.18
N THR A 21 -8.72 61.55 -78.90
CA THR A 21 -8.09 62.68 -79.67
C THR A 21 -8.63 63.27 -81.00
N ARG A 22 -9.07 64.57 -80.94
CA ARG A 22 -8.92 65.78 -81.86
C ARG A 22 -9.52 65.77 -83.31
N PRO A 23 -9.51 66.90 -84.11
CA PRO A 23 -9.49 68.39 -83.90
C PRO A 23 -10.43 69.21 -84.87
N GLY A 24 -10.42 70.57 -84.83
CA GLY A 24 -10.43 71.44 -86.06
C GLY A 24 -11.56 72.47 -86.35
N LYS A 25 -11.17 73.76 -86.46
CA LYS A 25 -11.76 75.04 -86.99
C LYS A 25 -12.39 74.99 -88.43
N PRO A 26 -12.83 76.10 -89.13
CA PRO A 26 -13.43 77.44 -88.81
C PRO A 26 -14.56 77.90 -89.84
N THR A 27 -14.84 79.23 -89.91
CA THR A 27 -15.58 80.08 -90.92
C THR A 27 -17.04 80.41 -90.61
N GLY A 28 -17.65 81.60 -90.80
CA GLY A 28 -17.23 82.92 -91.31
C GLY A 28 -18.40 83.64 -92.05
N SER A 29 -18.62 84.95 -91.81
CA SER A 29 -19.23 85.97 -92.71
C SER A 29 -20.78 86.08 -92.82
N SER A 30 -21.43 87.14 -92.28
CA SER A 30 -21.84 88.45 -92.88
C SER A 30 -23.25 88.39 -93.54
N SER A 31 -24.14 89.40 -93.59
CA SER A 31 -24.00 90.84 -93.86
C SER A 31 -25.39 91.53 -93.94
N LYS A 32 -25.54 92.75 -93.34
CA LYS A 32 -26.19 93.99 -93.86
C LYS A 32 -27.72 94.00 -94.20
N ARG A 33 -28.48 95.11 -94.25
CA ARG A 33 -28.41 96.59 -94.10
C ARG A 33 -29.91 97.04 -94.15
N LYS A 34 -30.34 98.25 -93.74
CA LYS A 34 -30.23 99.50 -94.52
C LYS A 34 -30.82 100.69 -93.75
N ILE A 35 -30.21 101.84 -94.01
CA ILE A 35 -30.64 103.22 -93.80
C ILE A 35 -31.22 103.73 -95.14
N SER A 36 -32.12 104.72 -95.12
CA SER A 36 -32.38 105.62 -96.25
C SER A 36 -32.49 107.07 -95.82
N LEU A 37 -32.10 107.96 -96.75
CA LEU A 37 -31.72 109.36 -96.60
C LEU A 37 -32.40 110.16 -97.73
N SER A 38 -32.66 111.46 -97.53
CA SER A 38 -32.94 112.49 -98.55
C SER A 38 -32.74 113.86 -97.87
N TYR A 39 -31.69 114.66 -98.05
CA TYR A 39 -31.20 115.51 -99.17
C TYR A 39 -32.17 116.61 -99.68
N THR A 40 -31.87 117.89 -99.36
CA THR A 40 -31.67 119.03 -100.28
C THR A 40 -31.35 120.35 -99.53
N GLY A 41 -30.36 121.15 -99.99
CA GLY A 41 -30.21 122.60 -99.74
C GLY A 41 -29.12 123.06 -98.74
N ILE A 42 -27.82 122.97 -99.04
CA ILE A 42 -26.97 123.98 -99.72
C ILE A 42 -26.63 125.23 -98.85
N VAL A 43 -25.36 125.27 -98.37
CA VAL A 43 -24.47 126.45 -98.18
C VAL A 43 -24.50 127.26 -96.86
N ALA A 44 -25.37 127.02 -95.88
CA ALA A 44 -25.34 127.82 -94.62
C ALA A 44 -24.58 127.22 -93.40
N ASN A 45 -24.34 125.91 -93.32
CA ASN A 45 -23.97 125.26 -92.04
C ASN A 45 -22.48 124.88 -91.88
N ILE A 46 -21.57 125.59 -92.56
CA ILE A 46 -20.11 125.40 -92.39
C ILE A 46 -19.65 125.72 -90.95
N SER A 47 -20.44 126.49 -90.18
CA SER A 47 -20.19 126.76 -88.75
C SER A 47 -20.56 125.59 -87.81
N GLN A 48 -21.50 124.71 -88.18
CA GLN A 48 -21.97 123.61 -87.32
C GLN A 48 -21.08 122.35 -87.37
N VAL A 49 -20.29 122.17 -88.42
CA VAL A 49 -19.40 120.99 -88.56
C VAL A 49 -18.20 121.08 -87.61
N LEU A 50 -17.74 122.29 -87.25
CA LEU A 50 -16.59 122.48 -86.36
C LEU A 50 -16.90 122.13 -84.89
N MET A 51 -18.16 122.29 -84.45
CA MET A 51 -18.59 121.93 -83.09
C MET A 51 -18.71 120.40 -82.89
N LEU A 52 -19.01 119.65 -83.96
CA LEU A 52 -19.18 118.20 -83.92
C LEU A 52 -17.84 117.45 -83.74
N VAL A 53 -16.72 118.04 -84.21
CA VAL A 53 -15.38 117.48 -84.03
C VAL A 53 -14.94 117.51 -82.55
N VAL A 54 -15.32 118.55 -81.80
CA VAL A 54 -14.99 118.68 -80.37
C VAL A 54 -15.76 117.67 -79.51
N VAL A 55 -17.02 117.39 -79.86
CA VAL A 55 -17.86 116.42 -79.14
C VAL A 55 -17.43 114.97 -79.39
N VAL A 56 -16.99 114.63 -80.60
CA VAL A 56 -16.44 113.30 -80.91
C VAL A 56 -15.07 113.09 -80.24
N TYR A 57 -14.25 114.14 -80.15
CA TYR A 57 -12.97 114.09 -79.44
C TYR A 57 -13.16 113.93 -77.93
N GLY A 58 -14.19 114.58 -77.34
CA GLY A 58 -14.58 114.41 -75.95
C GLY A 58 -15.07 113.00 -75.60
N TYR A 59 -15.87 112.38 -76.48
CA TYR A 59 -16.44 111.04 -76.26
C TYR A 59 -15.40 109.91 -76.25
N ILE A 60 -14.36 110.02 -77.09
CA ILE A 60 -13.33 108.97 -77.22
C ILE A 60 -12.36 108.97 -76.03
N TYR A 61 -12.09 110.13 -75.42
CA TYR A 61 -11.03 110.26 -74.42
C TYR A 61 -11.49 110.21 -72.95
N THR A 62 -12.80 110.27 -72.67
CA THR A 62 -13.31 110.29 -71.28
C THR A 62 -14.08 109.04 -70.83
N VAL A 63 -14.70 108.27 -71.73
CA VAL A 63 -15.59 107.15 -71.33
C VAL A 63 -14.86 105.78 -71.28
N ARG A 64 -13.70 105.63 -71.93
CA ARG A 64 -12.99 104.35 -72.00
C ARG A 64 -12.19 103.92 -70.74
N PRO A 65 -11.73 104.79 -69.82
CA PRO A 65 -10.94 104.34 -68.67
C PRO A 65 -11.74 104.02 -67.38
N VAL A 66 -13.06 104.20 -67.33
CA VAL A 66 -13.83 104.05 -66.07
C VAL A 66 -14.46 102.66 -65.88
N PHE A 67 -14.85 101.95 -66.95
CA PHE A 67 -15.49 100.63 -66.85
C PHE A 67 -14.53 99.44 -66.67
N GLN A 68 -13.23 99.67 -66.48
CA GLN A 68 -12.24 98.60 -66.21
C GLN A 68 -11.80 98.53 -64.74
N LYS A 69 -12.26 99.45 -63.88
CA LYS A 69 -11.82 99.52 -62.46
C LYS A 69 -12.74 98.76 -61.50
N GLU A 70 -13.96 98.40 -61.91
CA GLU A 70 -14.91 97.64 -61.06
C GLU A 70 -14.82 96.12 -61.29
N LEU A 71 -14.63 95.64 -62.53
CA LEU A 71 -14.48 94.20 -62.80
C LEU A 71 -13.12 93.62 -62.38
N VAL A 72 -12.06 94.43 -62.38
CA VAL A 72 -10.71 93.98 -62.00
C VAL A 72 -10.55 93.90 -60.48
N SER A 73 -11.27 94.72 -59.71
CA SER A 73 -11.29 94.63 -58.24
C SER A 73 -12.19 93.49 -57.75
N GLU A 74 -13.26 93.16 -58.45
CA GLU A 74 -14.15 92.04 -58.14
C GLU A 74 -13.49 90.67 -58.43
N ASP A 75 -12.77 90.53 -59.54
CA ASP A 75 -11.99 89.32 -59.84
C ASP A 75 -10.74 89.18 -58.97
N LEU A 76 -10.07 90.28 -58.58
CA LEU A 76 -8.96 90.22 -57.60
C LEU A 76 -9.44 89.84 -56.19
N ALA A 77 -10.59 90.34 -55.76
CA ALA A 77 -11.20 89.96 -54.48
C ALA A 77 -11.67 88.51 -54.50
N ARG A 78 -12.28 88.04 -55.60
CA ARG A 78 -12.62 86.61 -55.78
C ARG A 78 -11.38 85.73 -55.81
N LEU A 79 -10.32 86.10 -56.54
CA LEU A 79 -9.08 85.33 -56.57
C LEU A 79 -8.39 85.28 -55.20
N GLN A 80 -8.37 86.36 -54.42
CA GLN A 80 -7.79 86.34 -53.08
C GLN A 80 -8.63 85.52 -52.09
N ILE A 81 -9.96 85.54 -52.22
CA ILE A 81 -10.85 84.70 -51.41
C ILE A 81 -10.69 83.23 -51.80
N GLU A 82 -10.59 82.90 -53.10
CA GLU A 82 -10.32 81.54 -53.57
C GLU A 82 -8.92 81.06 -53.18
N GLN A 83 -7.88 81.91 -53.29
CA GLN A 83 -6.54 81.58 -52.81
C GLN A 83 -6.53 81.34 -51.30
N ARG A 84 -7.19 82.18 -50.49
CA ARG A 84 -7.31 81.93 -49.04
C ARG A 84 -8.11 80.67 -48.73
N LYS A 85 -9.15 80.37 -49.50
CA LYS A 85 -9.97 79.17 -49.31
C LYS A 85 -9.21 77.91 -49.70
N ILE A 86 -8.44 77.95 -50.79
CA ILE A 86 -7.54 76.87 -51.22
C ILE A 86 -6.40 76.73 -50.21
N GLN A 87 -5.82 77.83 -49.72
CA GLN A 87 -4.78 77.80 -48.68
C GLN A 87 -5.32 77.18 -47.38
N GLN A 88 -6.52 77.57 -46.92
CA GLN A 88 -7.17 76.95 -45.77
C GLN A 88 -7.51 75.47 -45.99
N GLN A 89 -7.87 75.07 -47.21
CA GLN A 89 -8.10 73.66 -47.54
C GLN A 89 -6.79 72.87 -47.57
N MET A 90 -5.71 73.46 -48.09
CA MET A 90 -4.37 72.89 -48.07
C MET A 90 -3.85 72.77 -46.64
N ASP A 91 -4.01 73.80 -45.82
CA ASP A 91 -3.60 73.79 -44.40
C ASP A 91 -4.41 72.77 -43.59
N LYS A 92 -5.72 72.64 -43.85
CA LYS A 92 -6.54 71.57 -43.26
C LYS A 92 -6.11 70.19 -43.76
N GLN A 93 -5.77 70.06 -45.05
CA GLN A 93 -5.32 68.78 -45.60
C GLN A 93 -3.95 68.39 -45.05
N THR A 94 -3.01 69.32 -44.93
CA THR A 94 -1.69 69.07 -44.31
C THR A 94 -1.82 68.76 -42.83
N GLU A 95 -2.72 69.42 -42.09
CA GLU A 95 -3.02 69.09 -40.70
C GLU A 95 -3.63 67.69 -40.57
N THR A 96 -4.55 67.30 -41.46
CA THR A 96 -5.12 65.94 -41.48
C THR A 96 -4.11 64.87 -41.90
N LEU A 97 -3.20 65.19 -42.82
CA LEU A 97 -2.10 64.31 -43.24
C LEU A 97 -1.07 64.14 -42.11
N ALA A 98 -0.68 65.22 -41.44
CA ALA A 98 0.19 65.18 -40.27
C ALA A 98 -0.44 64.41 -39.11
N ALA A 99 -1.74 64.60 -38.85
CA ALA A 99 -2.49 63.82 -37.88
C ALA A 99 -2.60 62.33 -38.30
N GLY A 100 -2.73 62.06 -39.60
CA GLY A 100 -2.74 60.71 -40.17
C GLY A 100 -1.39 60.01 -40.06
N GLU A 101 -0.29 60.72 -40.32
CA GLU A 101 1.09 60.23 -40.14
C GLU A 101 1.40 59.96 -38.67
N ALA A 102 0.98 60.86 -37.76
CA ALA A 102 1.11 60.66 -36.32
C ALA A 102 0.35 59.40 -35.85
N ARG A 103 -0.90 59.21 -36.31
CA ARG A 103 -1.70 58.01 -36.01
C ARG A 103 -1.09 56.75 -36.60
N ASN A 104 -0.56 56.79 -37.82
CA ASN A 104 0.11 55.64 -38.44
C ASN A 104 1.40 55.28 -37.69
N LYS A 105 2.14 56.27 -37.19
CA LYS A 105 3.32 56.04 -36.35
C LYS A 105 2.93 55.40 -35.01
N GLU A 106 1.88 55.90 -34.35
CA GLU A 106 1.35 55.31 -33.12
C GLU A 106 0.86 53.87 -33.33
N LEU A 107 0.13 53.60 -34.43
CA LEU A 107 -0.31 52.25 -34.81
C LEU A 107 0.87 51.31 -35.12
N ALA A 108 1.94 51.82 -35.74
CA ALA A 108 3.15 51.06 -36.00
C ALA A 108 3.89 50.72 -34.70
N GLU A 109 4.00 51.68 -33.77
CA GLU A 109 4.56 51.46 -32.44
C GLU A 109 3.72 50.44 -31.65
N GLN A 110 2.38 50.56 -31.65
CA GLN A 110 1.48 49.58 -31.03
C GLN A 110 1.62 48.18 -31.65
N ARG A 111 1.72 48.07 -32.98
CA ARG A 111 1.96 46.78 -33.65
C ARG A 111 3.29 46.17 -33.23
N SER A 112 4.37 46.95 -33.19
CA SER A 112 5.68 46.46 -32.77
C SER A 112 5.69 46.02 -31.30
N ALA A 113 4.97 46.75 -30.43
CA ALA A 113 4.81 46.39 -29.02
C ALA A 113 3.99 45.10 -28.85
N ILE A 114 2.90 44.94 -29.61
CA ILE A 114 2.09 43.72 -29.62
C ILE A 114 2.90 42.54 -30.17
N GLU A 115 3.66 42.71 -31.25
CA GLU A 115 4.52 41.67 -31.81
C GLU A 115 5.59 41.22 -30.81
N ALA A 116 6.21 42.16 -30.08
CA ALA A 116 7.15 41.85 -29.02
C ALA A 116 6.49 41.09 -27.84
N GLN A 117 5.26 41.47 -27.47
CA GLN A 117 4.48 40.76 -26.46
C GLN A 117 4.11 39.34 -26.92
N VAL A 118 3.69 39.17 -28.16
CA VAL A 118 3.37 37.86 -28.76
C VAL A 118 4.61 36.97 -28.81
N ALA A 119 5.77 37.50 -29.22
CA ALA A 119 7.03 36.77 -29.20
C ALA A 119 7.39 36.32 -27.77
N THR A 120 7.25 37.20 -26.78
CA THR A 120 7.51 36.90 -25.37
C THR A 120 6.54 35.84 -24.82
N LEU A 121 5.24 35.93 -25.16
CA LEU A 121 4.25 34.93 -24.77
C LEU A 121 4.51 33.57 -25.41
N ASN A 122 4.84 33.54 -26.70
CA ASN A 122 5.20 32.29 -27.39
C ASN A 122 6.43 31.64 -26.75
N GLN A 123 7.44 32.42 -26.40
CA GLN A 123 8.61 31.93 -25.66
C GLN A 123 8.19 31.30 -24.32
N LYS A 124 7.33 31.99 -23.54
CA LYS A 124 6.81 31.49 -22.27
C LYS A 124 5.97 30.22 -22.43
N VAL A 125 5.20 30.08 -23.52
CA VAL A 125 4.43 28.85 -23.81
C VAL A 125 5.38 27.69 -24.09
N VAL A 126 6.42 27.89 -24.91
CA VAL A 126 7.43 26.86 -25.21
C VAL A 126 8.18 26.45 -23.95
N ASP A 127 8.57 27.42 -23.11
CA ASP A 127 9.25 27.14 -21.85
C ASP A 127 8.31 26.42 -20.85
N ALA A 128 7.05 26.81 -20.78
CA ALA A 128 6.04 26.13 -19.96
C ALA A 128 5.77 24.69 -20.45
N GLU A 129 5.74 24.45 -21.76
CA GLU A 129 5.56 23.11 -22.34
C GLU A 129 6.76 22.21 -22.01
N LYS A 130 7.99 22.72 -22.10
CA LYS A 130 9.19 22.01 -21.67
C LYS A 130 9.16 21.67 -20.17
N LEU A 131 8.78 22.63 -19.33
CA LEU A 131 8.65 22.42 -17.89
C LEU A 131 7.58 21.37 -17.56
N ALA A 132 6.45 21.40 -18.29
CA ALA A 132 5.39 20.40 -18.13
C ALA A 132 5.89 19.00 -18.50
N LEU A 133 6.60 18.86 -19.62
CA LEU A 133 7.19 17.58 -20.05
C LEU A 133 8.19 17.04 -19.02
N ASP A 134 9.09 17.87 -18.51
CA ASP A 134 10.05 17.49 -17.47
C ASP A 134 9.35 17.08 -16.17
N ALA A 135 8.28 17.78 -15.77
CA ALA A 135 7.48 17.42 -14.60
C ALA A 135 6.80 16.06 -14.78
N THR A 136 6.20 15.76 -15.94
CA THR A 136 5.67 14.43 -16.24
C THR A 136 6.73 13.34 -16.25
N ARG A 137 7.93 13.64 -16.74
CA ARG A 137 9.04 12.67 -16.74
C ARG A 137 9.49 12.34 -15.31
N ARG A 138 9.65 13.34 -14.46
CA ARG A 138 9.98 13.14 -13.03
C ARG A 138 8.88 12.41 -12.28
N ALA A 139 7.61 12.73 -12.56
CA ALA A 139 6.47 11.99 -11.99
C ALA A 139 6.47 10.51 -12.46
N GLY A 140 6.78 10.26 -13.74
CA GLY A 140 6.95 8.91 -14.28
C GLY A 140 8.08 8.13 -13.60
N GLN A 141 9.23 8.76 -13.37
CA GLN A 141 10.35 8.16 -12.64
C GLN A 141 9.98 7.87 -11.18
N ALA A 142 9.39 8.82 -10.47
CA ALA A 142 8.96 8.66 -9.08
C ALA A 142 7.91 7.54 -8.93
N THR A 143 6.97 7.39 -9.86
CA THR A 143 5.99 6.30 -9.83
C THR A 143 6.61 4.93 -10.12
N ALA A 144 7.62 4.87 -11.01
CA ALA A 144 8.37 3.64 -11.24
C ALA A 144 9.19 3.25 -10.00
N GLU A 145 9.87 4.20 -9.38
CA GLU A 145 10.61 4.00 -8.12
C GLU A 145 9.68 3.57 -6.98
N ALA A 146 8.51 4.21 -6.83
CA ALA A 146 7.51 3.84 -5.84
C ALA A 146 7.03 2.39 -6.04
N LYS A 147 6.72 1.97 -7.27
CA LYS A 147 6.35 0.57 -7.57
C LYS A 147 7.46 -0.41 -7.23
N THR A 148 8.72 -0.08 -7.53
CA THR A 148 9.85 -0.94 -7.15
C THR A 148 10.01 -1.03 -5.65
N ALA A 149 9.87 0.08 -4.92
CA ALA A 149 9.93 0.12 -3.47
C ALA A 149 8.79 -0.67 -2.81
N GLU A 150 7.56 -0.56 -3.33
CA GLU A 150 6.41 -1.36 -2.90
C GLU A 150 6.65 -2.86 -3.10
N SER A 151 7.18 -3.26 -4.26
CA SER A 151 7.50 -4.67 -4.53
C SER A 151 8.59 -5.21 -3.59
N ALA A 152 9.64 -4.41 -3.31
CA ALA A 152 10.69 -4.76 -2.37
C ALA A 152 10.17 -4.83 -0.93
N LEU A 153 9.30 -3.91 -0.53
CA LEU A 153 8.68 -3.90 0.79
C LEU A 153 7.78 -5.12 0.99
N SER A 154 7.00 -5.51 -0.02
CA SER A 154 6.19 -6.73 0.00
C SER A 154 7.06 -8.00 0.14
N ALA A 155 8.18 -8.07 -0.59
CA ALA A 155 9.12 -9.17 -0.47
C ALA A 155 9.75 -9.26 0.93
N LEU A 156 10.19 -8.13 1.49
CA LEU A 156 10.76 -8.04 2.84
C LEU A 156 9.72 -8.38 3.92
N GLN A 157 8.47 -7.96 3.77
CA GLN A 157 7.39 -8.34 4.68
C GLN A 157 7.13 -9.85 4.66
N THR A 158 7.14 -10.46 3.47
CA THR A 158 6.99 -11.92 3.32
C THR A 158 8.15 -12.66 3.98
N GLN A 159 9.38 -12.19 3.78
CA GLN A 159 10.56 -12.76 4.43
C GLN A 159 10.49 -12.60 5.95
N HIS A 160 10.09 -11.43 6.45
CA HIS A 160 9.95 -11.19 7.89
C HIS A 160 8.87 -12.06 8.50
N TYR A 161 7.73 -12.24 7.82
CA TYR A 161 6.70 -13.18 8.23
C TYR A 161 7.25 -14.60 8.32
N GLY A 162 7.99 -15.06 7.30
CA GLY A 162 8.65 -16.37 7.30
C GLY A 162 9.58 -16.57 8.49
N LEU A 163 10.46 -15.59 8.77
CA LEU A 163 11.37 -15.65 9.93
C LEU A 163 10.62 -15.70 11.27
N LYS A 164 9.53 -14.94 11.41
CA LYS A 164 8.72 -14.99 12.63
C LYS A 164 7.97 -16.30 12.76
N LEU A 165 7.52 -16.89 11.65
CA LEU A 165 6.92 -18.20 11.63
C LEU A 165 7.94 -19.27 12.05
N GLU A 166 9.14 -19.29 11.47
CA GLU A 166 10.22 -20.21 11.86
C GLU A 166 10.61 -20.05 13.34
N SER A 167 10.70 -18.81 13.82
CA SER A 167 10.93 -18.52 15.24
C SER A 167 9.82 -19.04 16.16
N LEU A 168 8.57 -19.05 15.70
CA LEU A 168 7.42 -19.56 16.46
C LEU A 168 7.39 -21.09 16.47
N LEU A 169 7.76 -21.71 15.35
CA LEU A 169 7.86 -23.17 15.18
C LEU A 169 9.11 -23.75 15.85
N GLY A 170 10.08 -22.91 16.24
CA GLY A 170 11.22 -23.32 17.06
C GLY A 170 12.47 -23.73 16.28
N ASP A 171 12.51 -23.50 14.96
CA ASP A 171 13.70 -23.72 14.12
C ASP A 171 14.81 -22.69 14.36
N VAL A 172 14.51 -21.62 15.11
CA VAL A 172 15.47 -20.61 15.59
C VAL A 172 15.42 -20.56 17.12
N ALA A 173 16.59 -20.58 17.75
CA ALA A 173 16.81 -20.78 19.18
C ALA A 173 15.72 -20.20 20.12
N LEU A 174 15.18 -21.08 20.96
CA LEU A 174 14.03 -20.83 21.82
C LEU A 174 14.18 -19.61 22.75
N PRO A 175 13.15 -18.75 22.87
CA PRO A 175 13.09 -17.72 23.89
C PRO A 175 13.19 -18.30 25.30
N SER A 176 13.83 -17.57 26.22
CA SER A 176 14.13 -18.02 27.60
C SER A 176 12.92 -18.53 28.41
N GLY A 177 11.70 -18.10 28.07
CA GLY A 177 10.46 -18.60 28.69
C GLY A 177 10.12 -20.03 28.30
N VAL A 178 10.46 -20.46 27.08
CA VAL A 178 10.31 -21.85 26.63
C VAL A 178 11.43 -22.72 27.22
N VAL A 179 12.61 -22.17 27.50
CA VAL A 179 13.65 -22.86 28.30
C VAL A 179 13.16 -23.14 29.72
N GLN A 180 12.36 -22.24 30.32
CA GLN A 180 11.68 -22.50 31.59
C GLN A 180 10.55 -23.55 31.49
N PHE A 181 9.86 -23.62 30.34
CA PHE A 181 8.89 -24.69 30.08
C PHE A 181 9.58 -26.03 29.84
N LEU A 182 10.71 -26.06 29.14
CA LEU A 182 11.53 -27.27 28.91
C LEU A 182 12.29 -27.69 30.17
N SER A 183 12.67 -26.76 31.04
CA SER A 183 13.20 -27.09 32.37
C SER A 183 12.09 -27.62 33.29
N ARG A 184 10.85 -27.14 33.13
CA ARG A 184 9.66 -27.78 33.70
C ARG A 184 9.38 -29.13 33.05
N SER A 185 9.47 -29.29 31.73
CA SER A 185 9.12 -30.55 31.03
C SER A 185 10.15 -31.65 31.27
N ARG A 186 11.44 -31.31 31.38
CA ARG A 186 12.45 -32.23 31.96
C ARG A 186 12.18 -32.54 33.44
N SER A 187 11.40 -31.73 34.15
CA SER A 187 10.99 -31.96 35.54
C SER A 187 9.58 -32.58 35.70
N ILE A 188 8.77 -32.72 34.64
CA ILE A 188 7.46 -33.41 34.72
C ILE A 188 7.71 -34.91 35.00
N TYR A 189 8.81 -35.45 34.46
CA TYR A 189 9.16 -36.88 34.58
C TYR A 189 9.86 -37.27 35.88
N THR A 190 10.01 -36.36 36.85
CA THR A 190 10.45 -36.67 38.22
C THR A 190 9.44 -36.28 39.29
N LEU A 191 8.19 -35.96 38.92
CA LEU A 191 7.14 -35.81 39.90
C LEU A 191 6.77 -37.19 40.43
N LYS A 192 7.11 -37.42 41.71
CA LYS A 192 6.69 -38.61 42.44
C LYS A 192 5.18 -38.52 42.71
N VAL A 193 4.39 -38.84 41.68
CA VAL A 193 2.93 -38.84 41.77
C VAL A 193 2.44 -40.07 42.51
N PHE A 194 2.97 -41.23 42.12
CA PHE A 194 2.66 -42.52 42.72
C PHE A 194 3.60 -42.78 43.90
N GLU A 195 3.11 -42.48 45.10
CA GLU A 195 3.79 -42.74 46.36
C GLU A 195 2.81 -43.32 47.37
N GLU A 196 3.24 -44.33 48.12
CA GLU A 196 2.39 -45.02 49.10
C GLU A 196 1.87 -44.08 50.21
N ALA A 197 2.72 -43.17 50.71
CA ALA A 197 2.36 -42.22 51.75
C ALA A 197 1.26 -41.24 51.32
N GLU A 198 1.12 -41.00 50.02
CA GLU A 198 0.24 -39.99 49.45
C GLU A 198 -0.84 -40.60 48.55
N ALA A 199 -1.11 -41.90 48.70
CA ALA A 199 -2.05 -42.67 47.88
C ALA A 199 -3.46 -42.05 47.80
N ASN A 200 -3.92 -41.37 48.85
CA ASN A 200 -5.23 -40.71 48.90
C ASN A 200 -5.31 -39.40 48.10
N SER A 201 -4.16 -38.86 47.67
CA SER A 201 -4.05 -37.57 46.97
C SER A 201 -3.67 -37.72 45.50
N ILE A 202 -3.47 -38.94 45.02
CA ILE A 202 -3.01 -39.23 43.65
C ILE A 202 -3.93 -38.57 42.61
N ALA A 203 -5.25 -38.70 42.77
CA ALA A 203 -6.19 -38.11 41.81
C ALA A 203 -6.06 -36.57 41.74
N GLN A 204 -5.87 -35.92 42.90
CA GLN A 204 -5.68 -34.47 42.96
C GLN A 204 -4.34 -34.05 42.35
N LYS A 205 -3.26 -34.79 42.63
CA LYS A 205 -1.94 -34.56 42.02
C LYS A 205 -1.99 -34.67 40.51
N LEU A 206 -2.54 -35.78 39.98
CA LEU A 206 -2.69 -36.00 38.54
C LEU A 206 -3.49 -34.88 37.88
N LYS A 207 -4.62 -34.48 38.51
CA LYS A 207 -5.43 -33.36 38.02
C LYS A 207 -4.67 -32.02 38.04
N SER A 208 -3.84 -31.77 39.05
CA SER A 208 -3.05 -30.52 39.13
C SER A 208 -1.94 -30.42 38.09
N LEU A 209 -1.52 -31.57 37.55
CA LEU A 209 -0.52 -31.68 36.49
C LEU A 209 -1.15 -31.67 35.09
N GLU A 210 -2.49 -31.69 34.99
CA GLU A 210 -3.19 -31.66 33.73
C GLU A 210 -2.90 -30.33 33.01
N LEU A 211 -2.14 -30.43 31.92
CA LEU A 211 -1.87 -29.31 31.03
C LEU A 211 -2.36 -29.68 29.64
N GLN A 212 -3.39 -28.97 29.20
CA GLN A 212 -4.00 -29.19 27.90
C GLN A 212 -3.20 -28.45 26.80
N PRO A 213 -2.90 -29.09 25.65
CA PRO A 213 -2.24 -28.42 24.52
C PRO A 213 -2.97 -27.15 24.08
N VAL A 214 -4.31 -27.16 24.11
CA VAL A 214 -5.12 -25.98 23.76
C VAL A 214 -4.85 -24.77 24.67
N ASP A 215 -4.52 -24.98 25.94
CA ASP A 215 -4.27 -23.87 26.88
C ASP A 215 -2.86 -23.29 26.68
N LEU A 216 -1.90 -24.11 26.26
CA LEU A 216 -0.61 -23.64 25.76
C LEU A 216 -0.79 -22.78 24.50
N ALA A 217 -1.60 -23.25 23.54
CA ALA A 217 -1.89 -22.48 22.33
C ALA A 217 -2.54 -21.12 22.65
N LYS A 218 -3.52 -21.09 23.56
CA LYS A 218 -4.15 -19.82 24.00
C LYS A 218 -3.14 -18.87 24.67
N THR A 219 -2.18 -19.41 25.41
CA THR A 219 -1.11 -18.63 26.04
C THR A 219 -0.20 -18.01 24.98
N THR A 220 0.23 -18.79 23.99
CA THR A 220 0.99 -18.32 22.82
C THR A 220 0.23 -17.24 22.05
N LEU A 221 -1.07 -17.46 21.77
CA LEU A 221 -1.90 -16.46 21.10
C LEU A 221 -1.97 -15.13 21.89
N SER A 222 -2.05 -15.22 23.22
CA SER A 222 -2.07 -14.03 24.08
C SER A 222 -0.76 -13.26 24.01
N GLN A 223 0.37 -13.97 23.94
CA GLN A 223 1.70 -13.37 23.75
C GLN A 223 1.81 -12.71 22.37
N LEU A 224 1.42 -13.40 21.28
CA LEU A 224 1.42 -12.84 19.92
C LEU A 224 0.56 -11.57 19.82
N LYS A 225 -0.61 -11.56 20.46
CA LYS A 225 -1.47 -10.36 20.52
C LYS A 225 -0.83 -9.21 21.30
N ALA A 226 -0.15 -9.51 22.41
CA ALA A 226 0.56 -8.52 23.20
C ALA A 226 1.75 -7.93 22.41
N GLU A 227 2.51 -8.75 21.70
CA GLU A 227 3.58 -8.32 20.80
C GLU A 227 3.05 -7.42 19.68
N ALA A 228 1.98 -7.83 19.01
CA ALA A 228 1.34 -7.01 17.97
C ALA A 228 0.85 -5.65 18.50
N THR A 229 0.40 -5.60 19.76
CA THR A 229 -0.07 -4.36 20.40
C THR A 229 1.09 -3.46 20.82
N THR A 230 2.14 -4.03 21.42
CA THR A 230 3.33 -3.27 21.87
C THR A 230 4.13 -2.73 20.70
N GLN A 231 4.22 -3.48 19.60
CA GLN A 231 4.90 -3.08 18.37
C GLN A 231 3.98 -2.38 17.36
N ALA A 232 2.79 -1.93 17.76
CA ALA A 232 1.78 -1.36 16.85
C ALA A 232 2.26 -0.14 16.03
N ARG A 233 3.32 0.56 16.49
CA ARG A 233 3.94 1.69 15.76
C ARG A 233 5.18 1.30 14.95
N ALA A 234 5.65 0.07 15.08
CA ALA A 234 6.81 -0.42 14.35
C ALA A 234 6.43 -0.78 12.90
N PRO A 235 7.38 -0.76 11.96
CA PRO A 235 7.16 -1.25 10.59
C PRO A 235 6.70 -2.71 10.53
N SER A 236 6.93 -3.50 11.59
CA SER A 236 6.53 -4.90 11.73
C SER A 236 5.09 -5.11 12.18
N ALA A 237 4.39 -4.07 12.64
CA ALA A 237 3.07 -4.20 13.27
C ALA A 237 2.06 -5.01 12.44
N ALA A 238 2.07 -4.82 11.12
CA ALA A 238 1.19 -5.53 10.20
C ALA A 238 1.52 -7.03 10.13
N VAL A 239 2.80 -7.39 10.17
CA VAL A 239 3.27 -8.79 10.17
C VAL A 239 2.88 -9.47 11.48
N ASP A 240 3.01 -8.76 12.61
CA ASP A 240 2.71 -9.30 13.93
C ASP A 240 1.21 -9.52 14.12
N ALA A 241 0.41 -8.56 13.66
CA ALA A 241 -1.04 -8.69 13.64
C ALA A 241 -1.50 -9.83 12.71
N LEU A 242 -0.85 -9.99 11.55
CA LEU A 242 -1.14 -11.08 10.62
C LEU A 242 -0.80 -12.44 11.23
N LEU A 243 0.36 -12.57 11.89
CA LEU A 243 0.77 -13.80 12.56
C LEU A 243 -0.21 -14.17 13.69
N ALA A 244 -0.56 -13.22 14.55
CA ALA A 244 -1.52 -13.44 15.63
C ALA A 244 -2.91 -13.85 15.09
N ARG A 245 -3.33 -13.28 13.96
CA ARG A 245 -4.59 -13.62 13.30
C ARG A 245 -4.56 -15.03 12.73
N ASN A 246 -3.53 -15.37 11.96
CA ASN A 246 -3.38 -16.70 11.37
C ASN A 246 -3.31 -17.78 12.45
N TYR A 247 -2.59 -17.50 13.55
CA TYR A 247 -2.55 -18.38 14.71
C TYR A 247 -3.92 -18.54 15.37
N GLN A 248 -4.71 -17.47 15.50
CA GLN A 248 -6.07 -17.54 16.02
C GLN A 248 -6.98 -18.39 15.13
N GLU A 249 -6.89 -18.23 13.81
CA GLU A 249 -7.67 -19.00 12.84
C GLU A 249 -7.28 -20.48 12.87
N GLY A 250 -5.97 -20.77 12.93
CA GLY A 250 -5.43 -22.12 13.09
C GLY A 250 -5.85 -22.78 14.41
N LEU A 251 -5.84 -22.04 15.51
CA LEU A 251 -6.30 -22.54 16.82
C LEU A 251 -7.79 -22.88 16.79
N ALA A 252 -8.61 -22.11 16.08
CA ALA A 252 -10.02 -22.42 15.92
C ALA A 252 -10.25 -23.66 15.04
N LYS A 253 -9.43 -23.83 13.99
CA LYS A 253 -9.49 -24.96 13.07
C LYS A 253 -9.09 -26.28 13.75
N HIS A 254 -8.04 -26.25 14.57
CA HIS A 254 -7.42 -27.43 15.16
C HIS A 254 -7.76 -27.63 16.65
N ALA A 255 -8.77 -26.93 17.15
CA ALA A 255 -9.15 -26.99 18.57
C ALA A 255 -9.37 -28.43 19.05
N ASP A 256 -10.08 -29.24 18.26
CA ASP A 256 -10.40 -30.62 18.60
C ASP A 256 -9.15 -31.53 18.64
N GLU A 257 -8.13 -31.24 17.83
CA GLU A 257 -6.87 -31.98 17.82
C GLU A 257 -5.98 -31.65 19.01
N LEU A 258 -6.25 -30.53 19.70
CA LEU A 258 -5.48 -30.02 20.84
C LEU A 258 -6.15 -30.31 22.19
N ILE A 259 -7.36 -30.87 22.20
CA ILE A 259 -8.09 -31.21 23.43
C ILE A 259 -7.81 -32.67 23.79
N CYS A 260 -7.06 -32.86 24.87
CA CYS A 260 -6.78 -34.18 25.40
C CYS A 260 -7.95 -34.72 26.23
N PRO A 261 -8.23 -36.03 26.13
CA PRO A 261 -9.30 -36.63 26.91
C PRO A 261 -8.98 -36.53 28.40
N THR A 262 -9.96 -36.10 29.18
CA THR A 262 -9.85 -36.10 30.64
C THR A 262 -9.75 -37.53 31.13
N GLN A 263 -8.66 -37.85 31.81
CA GLN A 263 -8.44 -39.19 32.36
C GLN A 263 -9.30 -39.41 33.60
N ALA A 264 -9.67 -40.67 33.86
CA ALA A 264 -10.42 -41.05 35.04
C ALA A 264 -9.52 -41.07 36.29
N TYR A 265 -9.11 -39.90 36.78
CA TYR A 265 -8.13 -39.77 37.89
C TYR A 265 -8.50 -40.56 39.15
N ALA A 266 -9.80 -40.68 39.44
CA ALA A 266 -10.31 -41.49 40.55
C ALA A 266 -10.00 -42.98 40.36
N ASP A 267 -10.14 -43.51 39.15
CA ASP A 267 -9.85 -44.90 38.83
C ASP A 267 -8.36 -45.20 38.99
N TRP A 268 -7.49 -44.27 38.59
CA TRP A 268 -6.04 -44.39 38.80
C TRP A 268 -5.67 -44.45 40.29
N GLN A 269 -6.28 -43.60 41.11
CA GLN A 269 -6.10 -43.64 42.56
C GLN A 269 -6.62 -44.94 43.17
N LEU A 270 -7.83 -45.36 42.81
CA LEU A 270 -8.44 -46.59 43.32
C LEU A 270 -7.65 -47.84 42.92
N ALA A 271 -7.17 -47.90 41.68
CA ALA A 271 -6.35 -48.99 41.19
C ALA A 271 -5.01 -49.07 41.95
N PHE A 272 -4.35 -47.93 42.19
CA PHE A 272 -3.12 -47.88 42.97
C PHE A 272 -3.35 -48.36 44.40
N GLN A 273 -4.41 -47.87 45.06
CA GLN A 273 -4.79 -48.29 46.41
C GLN A 273 -5.13 -49.78 46.47
N SER A 274 -5.84 -50.31 45.47
CA SER A 274 -6.19 -51.73 45.41
C SER A 274 -4.94 -52.60 45.24
N ALA A 275 -3.99 -52.18 44.41
CA ALA A 275 -2.71 -52.85 44.26
C ALA A 275 -1.85 -52.78 45.54
N MET A 276 -1.90 -51.67 46.30
CA MET A 276 -1.28 -51.60 47.62
C MET A 276 -1.94 -52.56 48.62
N GLN A 277 -3.26 -52.63 48.66
CA GLN A 277 -3.99 -53.51 49.58
C GLN A 277 -3.75 -55.00 49.28
N ALA A 278 -3.56 -55.35 48.00
CA ALA A 278 -3.23 -56.70 47.58
C ALA A 278 -1.75 -57.09 47.79
N SER A 279 -0.90 -56.16 48.22
CA SER A 279 0.55 -56.37 48.37
C SER A 279 0.90 -57.51 49.32
N GLU A 280 0.20 -57.62 50.45
CA GLU A 280 0.53 -58.57 51.51
C GLU A 280 0.50 -60.03 51.03
N GLY A 281 -0.47 -60.39 50.18
CA GLY A 281 -0.54 -61.73 49.60
C GLY A 281 0.65 -62.03 48.68
N ASN A 282 1.07 -61.04 47.88
CA ASN A 282 2.24 -61.14 47.00
C ASN A 282 3.54 -61.22 47.81
N ILE A 283 3.70 -60.38 48.85
CA ILE A 283 4.86 -60.36 49.75
C ILE A 283 5.01 -61.71 50.46
N GLN A 284 3.92 -62.25 51.02
CA GLN A 284 3.94 -63.58 51.65
C GLN A 284 4.33 -64.69 50.66
N SER A 285 3.89 -64.60 49.41
CA SER A 285 4.31 -65.56 48.38
C SER A 285 5.80 -65.47 48.09
N CYS A 286 6.34 -64.26 47.96
CA CYS A 286 7.76 -64.01 47.76
C CYS A 286 8.62 -64.53 48.93
N VAL A 287 8.19 -64.31 50.18
CA VAL A 287 8.89 -64.86 51.35
C VAL A 287 8.87 -66.40 51.35
N ARG A 288 7.76 -67.02 50.93
CA ARG A 288 7.69 -68.49 50.77
C ARG A 288 8.62 -69.00 49.67
N GLU A 289 8.76 -68.27 48.57
CA GLU A 289 9.70 -68.60 47.49
C GLU A 289 11.15 -68.55 48.00
N TYR A 290 11.55 -67.48 48.70
CA TYR A 290 12.88 -67.40 49.34
C TYR A 290 13.16 -68.57 50.28
N TRP A 291 12.17 -68.97 51.08
CA TRP A 291 12.32 -70.13 51.95
C TRP A 291 12.41 -71.46 51.18
N ALA A 292 11.65 -71.61 50.10
CA ALA A 292 11.72 -72.79 49.23
C ALA A 292 13.09 -72.92 48.56
N ASP A 293 13.60 -71.80 48.03
CA ASP A 293 14.92 -71.73 47.38
C ASP A 293 16.02 -72.06 48.40
N ARG A 294 16.00 -71.44 49.58
CA ARG A 294 17.01 -71.73 50.61
C ARG A 294 16.96 -73.15 51.15
N THR A 295 15.76 -73.69 51.35
CA THR A 295 15.58 -75.09 51.78
C THR A 295 16.22 -76.03 50.75
N THR A 296 16.11 -75.70 49.46
CA THR A 296 16.71 -76.46 48.36
C THR A 296 18.23 -76.26 48.29
N GLN A 297 18.73 -75.03 48.43
CA GLN A 297 20.16 -74.71 48.36
C GLN A 297 20.97 -75.31 49.53
N GLU A 298 20.36 -75.41 50.71
CA GLU A 298 21.00 -75.89 51.93
C GLU A 298 20.66 -77.36 52.25
N ASP A 299 19.96 -78.05 51.35
CA ASP A 299 19.53 -79.45 51.49
C ASP A 299 18.78 -79.76 52.81
N TRP A 300 17.95 -78.83 53.28
CA TRP A 300 17.24 -78.99 54.55
C TRP A 300 16.13 -80.03 54.47
N THR A 301 16.10 -80.94 55.44
CA THR A 301 15.00 -81.90 55.58
C THR A 301 13.76 -81.24 56.22
N PRO A 302 12.56 -81.84 56.08
CA PRO A 302 11.36 -81.33 56.77
C PRO A 302 11.51 -81.25 58.30
N SER A 303 12.39 -82.06 58.90
CA SER A 303 12.74 -81.95 60.33
C SER A 303 13.56 -80.70 60.63
N ASP A 304 14.53 -80.38 59.78
CA ASP A 304 15.40 -79.20 59.96
C ASP A 304 14.58 -77.93 59.87
N VAL A 305 13.69 -77.83 58.87
CA VAL A 305 12.78 -76.69 58.70
C VAL A 305 11.90 -76.49 59.95
N ARG A 306 11.29 -77.57 60.47
CA ARG A 306 10.44 -77.48 61.68
C ARG A 306 11.20 -77.07 62.94
N SER A 307 12.49 -77.43 63.03
CA SER A 307 13.35 -77.01 64.13
C SER A 307 13.73 -75.54 63.99
N LEU A 308 14.17 -75.14 62.80
CA LEU A 308 14.60 -73.77 62.49
C LEU A 308 13.47 -72.76 62.62
N GLN A 309 12.24 -73.11 62.24
CA GLN A 309 11.05 -72.26 62.41
C GLN A 309 10.82 -71.74 63.83
N LYS A 310 11.39 -72.41 64.85
CA LYS A 310 11.28 -72.01 66.26
C LYS A 310 12.48 -71.18 66.76
N SER A 311 13.48 -70.97 65.91
CA SER A 311 14.73 -70.28 66.26
C SER A 311 14.65 -68.78 65.99
N ASP A 312 15.48 -68.01 66.69
CA ASP A 312 15.64 -66.58 66.44
C ASP A 312 16.16 -66.30 65.02
N PHE A 313 17.03 -67.18 64.52
CA PHE A 313 17.54 -67.12 63.15
C PHE A 313 16.42 -67.09 62.12
N TRP A 314 15.40 -67.94 62.25
CA TRP A 314 14.29 -67.96 61.30
C TRP A 314 13.50 -66.66 61.34
N ASN A 315 13.21 -66.13 62.52
CA ASN A 315 12.48 -64.87 62.68
C ASN A 315 13.25 -63.68 62.10
N GLU A 316 14.57 -63.62 62.32
CA GLU A 316 15.42 -62.57 61.77
C GLU A 316 15.53 -62.67 60.24
N GLN A 317 15.70 -63.88 59.72
CA GLN A 317 15.80 -64.12 58.29
C GLN A 317 14.46 -63.87 57.56
N GLU A 318 13.34 -64.28 58.16
CA GLU A 318 12.00 -64.01 57.62
C GLU A 318 11.73 -62.50 57.56
N ARG A 319 12.18 -61.74 58.58
CA ARG A 319 12.12 -60.28 58.54
C ARG A 319 12.95 -59.72 57.39
N PHE A 320 14.16 -60.22 57.16
CA PHE A 320 15.00 -59.80 56.04
C PHE A 320 14.33 -60.08 54.70
N TYR A 321 13.80 -61.29 54.48
CA TYR A 321 13.07 -61.64 53.26
C TYR A 321 11.84 -60.77 53.07
N ARG A 322 11.07 -60.52 54.14
CA ARG A 322 9.91 -59.63 54.06
C ARG A 322 10.32 -58.23 53.61
N VAL A 323 11.35 -57.63 54.20
CA VAL A 323 11.80 -56.28 53.82
C VAL A 323 12.25 -56.25 52.36
N ASP A 324 12.99 -57.25 51.90
CA ASP A 324 13.41 -57.33 50.50
C ASP A 324 12.21 -57.45 49.54
N CYS A 325 11.24 -58.32 49.86
CA CYS A 325 10.00 -58.45 49.10
C CYS A 325 9.16 -57.16 49.10
N GLU A 326 9.08 -56.45 50.23
CA GLU A 326 8.37 -55.17 50.37
C GLU A 326 8.98 -54.08 49.49
N VAL A 327 10.30 -53.88 49.57
CA VAL A 327 11.04 -52.92 48.72
C VAL A 327 10.85 -53.25 47.24
N SER A 328 10.95 -54.53 46.92
CA SER A 328 10.78 -55.07 45.57
C SER A 328 9.39 -54.81 45.00
N TYR A 329 8.36 -55.07 45.81
CA TYR A 329 6.98 -54.85 45.44
C TYR A 329 6.70 -53.35 45.24
N SER A 330 7.11 -52.52 46.20
CA SER A 330 6.95 -51.06 46.14
C SER A 330 7.58 -50.47 44.87
N TYR A 331 8.79 -50.91 44.52
CA TYR A 331 9.47 -50.50 43.30
C TYR A 331 8.66 -50.86 42.04
N ILE A 332 8.19 -52.10 41.94
CA ILE A 332 7.40 -52.57 40.79
C ILE A 332 6.07 -51.81 40.69
N LEU A 333 5.38 -51.64 41.82
CA LEU A 333 4.13 -50.90 41.89
C LEU A 333 4.31 -49.46 41.36
N ASN A 334 5.25 -48.72 41.93
CA ASN A 334 5.47 -47.32 41.56
C ASN A 334 5.93 -47.16 40.11
N THR A 335 6.83 -48.03 39.63
CA THR A 335 7.32 -47.97 38.25
C THR A 335 6.27 -48.37 37.22
N ALA A 336 5.47 -49.40 37.50
CA ALA A 336 4.40 -49.84 36.60
C ALA A 336 3.35 -48.74 36.41
N PHE A 337 2.90 -48.10 37.50
CA PHE A 337 1.95 -46.99 37.42
C PHE A 337 2.53 -45.76 36.73
N ARG A 338 3.80 -45.41 37.02
CA ARG A 338 4.47 -44.30 36.35
C ARG A 338 4.58 -44.54 34.84
N HIS A 339 5.08 -45.70 34.40
CA HIS A 339 5.21 -46.00 32.98
C HIS A 339 3.85 -46.08 32.27
N ALA A 340 2.83 -46.62 32.94
CA ALA A 340 1.48 -46.66 32.38
C ALA A 340 0.92 -45.23 32.21
N TRP A 341 1.16 -44.35 33.18
CA TRP A 341 0.76 -42.94 33.09
C TRP A 341 1.51 -42.18 32.01
N GLU A 342 2.84 -42.34 31.90
CA GLU A 342 3.65 -41.74 30.84
C GLU A 342 3.14 -42.16 29.46
N LYS A 343 2.84 -43.45 29.28
CA LYS A 343 2.27 -43.97 28.04
C LYS A 343 0.86 -43.42 27.76
N ALA A 344 0.06 -43.20 28.80
CA ALA A 344 -1.27 -42.62 28.69
C ALA A 344 -1.25 -41.16 28.22
N ASP A 345 -0.30 -40.39 28.75
CA ASP A 345 -0.14 -38.97 28.47
C ASP A 345 0.71 -38.69 27.21
N GLU A 346 1.41 -39.70 26.67
CA GLU A 346 2.28 -39.58 25.49
C GLU A 346 1.60 -38.91 24.27
N PRO A 347 0.36 -39.25 23.86
CA PRO A 347 -0.30 -38.56 22.75
C PRO A 347 -0.57 -37.08 23.03
N CYS A 348 -0.74 -36.72 24.30
CA CYS A 348 -0.92 -35.35 24.75
C CYS A 348 0.40 -34.60 24.82
N ASP A 349 1.46 -35.27 25.27
CA ASP A 349 2.80 -34.69 25.30
C ASP A 349 3.31 -34.33 23.90
N GLU A 350 3.10 -35.23 22.93
CA GLU A 350 3.42 -34.99 21.52
C GLU A 350 2.74 -33.71 21.01
N ARG A 351 1.46 -33.51 21.34
CA ARG A 351 0.69 -32.31 20.95
C ARG A 351 1.10 -31.05 21.71
N ARG A 352 1.54 -31.18 22.97
CA ARG A 352 2.11 -30.04 23.72
C ARG A 352 3.42 -29.58 23.11
N MET A 353 4.25 -30.51 22.62
CA MET A 353 5.50 -30.19 21.94
C MET A 353 5.27 -29.56 20.56
N LEU A 354 4.32 -30.10 19.80
CA LEU A 354 4.01 -29.67 18.42
C LEU A 354 2.85 -28.67 18.34
N VAL A 355 2.52 -28.00 19.44
CA VAL A 355 1.31 -27.17 19.53
C VAL A 355 1.30 -26.06 18.48
N ASN A 356 2.45 -25.43 18.23
CA ASN A 356 2.57 -24.36 17.25
C ASN A 356 2.54 -24.91 15.81
N ASP A 357 3.16 -26.06 15.58
CA ASP A 357 3.13 -26.74 14.28
C ASP A 357 1.71 -27.14 13.88
N ILE A 358 0.97 -27.74 14.82
CA ILE A 358 -0.44 -28.12 14.61
C ILE A 358 -1.27 -26.88 14.31
N VAL A 359 -1.19 -25.84 15.14
CA VAL A 359 -1.96 -24.61 14.97
C VAL A 359 -1.66 -23.94 13.62
N MET A 360 -0.40 -23.94 13.19
CA MET A 360 0.03 -23.26 11.96
C MET A 360 0.00 -24.13 10.70
N ASP A 361 -0.57 -25.35 10.76
CA ASP A 361 -0.55 -26.32 9.66
C ASP A 361 0.88 -26.60 9.13
N ALA A 362 1.87 -26.55 10.01
CA ALA A 362 3.25 -26.86 9.64
C ALA A 362 3.41 -28.36 9.33
N PRO A 363 4.35 -28.75 8.46
CA PRO A 363 4.55 -30.15 8.11
C PRO A 363 5.05 -30.94 9.32
N ILE A 364 4.28 -31.92 9.78
CA ILE A 364 4.70 -32.84 10.86
C ILE A 364 5.17 -34.14 10.22
N GLU A 365 6.46 -34.48 10.38
CA GLU A 365 7.05 -35.69 9.78
C GLU A 365 6.47 -36.99 10.35
N LEU A 366 6.04 -36.96 11.62
CA LEU A 366 5.49 -38.10 12.35
C LEU A 366 3.97 -37.99 12.43
N LYS A 367 3.29 -39.09 12.15
CA LYS A 367 1.83 -39.16 12.33
C LYS A 367 1.52 -39.13 13.83
N LEU A 368 0.78 -38.10 14.25
CA LEU A 368 0.34 -37.93 15.63
C LEU A 368 -0.34 -39.19 16.17
N LYS A 369 0.03 -39.59 17.39
CA LYS A 369 -0.57 -40.73 18.07
C LYS A 369 -2.06 -40.48 18.33
N PRO A 370 -2.92 -41.50 18.21
CA PRO A 370 -4.33 -41.35 18.52
C PRO A 370 -4.51 -41.08 20.02
N MET A 371 -5.43 -40.19 20.36
CA MET A 371 -5.82 -39.98 21.74
C MET A 371 -6.68 -41.15 22.21
N THR A 372 -6.26 -41.82 23.28
CA THR A 372 -7.02 -42.89 23.91
C THR A 372 -7.09 -42.64 25.40
N VAL A 373 -8.28 -42.85 25.99
CA VAL A 373 -8.41 -42.90 27.45
C VAL A 373 -7.67 -44.14 27.93
N ALA A 374 -6.69 -43.96 28.80
CA ALA A 374 -5.88 -45.05 29.30
C ALA A 374 -6.42 -45.58 30.62
N ALA A 375 -6.43 -46.89 30.76
CA ALA A 375 -6.75 -47.55 32.01
C ALA A 375 -5.48 -47.69 32.88
N PRO A 376 -5.59 -47.54 34.22
CA PRO A 376 -4.49 -47.84 35.13
C PRO A 376 -4.14 -49.34 35.10
N PRO A 377 -2.91 -49.72 35.50
CA PRO A 377 -2.57 -51.11 35.76
C PRO A 377 -3.52 -51.74 36.77
N THR A 378 -3.96 -52.97 36.49
CA THR A 378 -4.77 -53.74 37.42
C THR A 378 -3.90 -54.40 38.48
N THR A 379 -4.51 -54.80 39.61
CA THR A 379 -3.83 -55.61 40.63
C THR A 379 -3.21 -56.88 40.04
N GLN A 380 -3.87 -57.50 39.06
CA GLN A 380 -3.36 -58.70 38.39
C GLN A 380 -2.10 -58.41 37.57
N ASP A 381 -2.04 -57.27 36.88
CA ASP A 381 -0.85 -56.84 36.14
C ASP A 381 0.34 -56.67 37.08
N ILE A 382 0.13 -56.04 38.24
CA ILE A 382 1.17 -55.84 39.26
C ILE A 382 1.64 -57.20 39.83
N THR A 383 0.72 -58.10 40.18
CA THR A 383 1.06 -59.44 40.64
C THR A 383 1.88 -60.21 39.60
N GLN A 384 1.50 -60.15 38.32
CA GLN A 384 2.25 -60.83 37.25
C GLN A 384 3.65 -60.24 37.07
N LEU A 385 3.80 -58.91 37.09
CA LEU A 385 5.10 -58.25 37.02
C LEU A 385 6.01 -58.66 38.20
N PHE A 386 5.43 -58.75 39.39
CA PHE A 386 6.15 -59.17 40.60
C PHE A 386 6.58 -60.64 40.54
N GLN A 387 5.70 -61.55 40.14
CA GLN A 387 6.04 -62.98 39.98
C GLN A 387 7.07 -63.23 38.87
N ASN A 388 6.98 -62.50 37.76
CA ASN A 388 7.92 -62.64 36.63
C ASN A 388 9.33 -62.17 36.97
N ARG A 389 9.48 -61.23 37.91
CA ARG A 389 10.80 -60.86 38.44
C ARG A 389 11.47 -62.05 39.11
N ASN A 390 10.75 -62.72 40.01
CA ASN A 390 11.30 -63.83 40.79
C ASN A 390 11.74 -64.99 39.87
N ARG A 391 11.01 -65.24 38.79
CA ARG A 391 11.40 -66.24 37.76
C ARG A 391 12.67 -65.86 36.99
N LYS A 392 12.84 -64.58 36.62
CA LYS A 392 14.05 -64.12 35.91
C LYS A 392 15.31 -64.14 36.79
N GLN A 393 15.18 -63.98 38.11
CA GLN A 393 16.31 -64.15 39.02
C GLN A 393 16.72 -65.63 39.09
N ALA A 394 15.77 -66.57 39.07
CA ALA A 394 16.06 -68.00 39.06
C ALA A 394 16.73 -68.52 37.76
N GLU A 395 16.51 -67.89 36.61
CA GLU A 395 17.15 -68.28 35.33
C GLU A 395 18.58 -67.75 35.14
N VAL A 396 19.01 -66.76 35.93
CA VAL A 396 20.35 -66.15 35.81
C VAL A 396 21.36 -66.78 36.78
N GLU A 397 20.89 -67.56 37.76
CA GLU A 397 21.72 -68.26 38.76
C GLU A 397 21.90 -69.78 38.47
N LEU A 398 21.40 -70.26 37.33
CA LEU A 398 21.65 -71.58 36.73
C LEU A 398 22.70 -71.46 35.61
#